data_AF-A0A2R8ATA4-F1
#
_entry.id   AF-A0A2R8ATA4-F1
#
_cell.length_a   1.000
_cell.length_b   1.000
_cell.length_c   1.000
_cell.angle_alpha   90.00
_cell.angle_beta   90.00
_cell.angle_gamma   90.00
#
_symmetry.space_group_name_H-M   'P 1'
#
loop_
_entity.id
_entity.type
_entity.pdbx_description
1 polymer ?
#
loop_
_entity_poly.entity_id
_entity_poly.type
_entity_poly.pdbx_seq_one_letter_code
_entity_poly.pdbx_strand_id
1 'polypeptide(L)'
;MFGKRKTRTPAEELKEGKFRRLCNVYMHRETSRAIVVPMLYDGIYVEDEAGITLCETTPEISFGEIVRDHFKASRRGLISGLGARKKTDWPAFKTSGLRSVAQFEREYICVSVMGANEANIIVRLESDPVQWGLKITTHCNPLSVEVLGSELNKIRKHFLKWEKA
;
A
#
# COMPACT_ATOMS: atom_id res chain seq x y z
N MET A 1 -19.71 45.06 0.23
CA MET A 1 -18.44 44.64 -0.39
C MET A 1 -18.34 43.12 -0.32
N PHE A 2 -18.69 42.41 -1.39
CA PHE A 2 -18.49 40.95 -1.45
C PHE A 2 -17.03 40.69 -1.79
N GLY A 3 -16.28 40.12 -0.85
CA GLY A 3 -14.89 39.73 -1.04
C GLY A 3 -14.80 38.74 -2.21
N LYS A 4 -13.97 39.07 -3.21
CA LYS A 4 -13.66 38.16 -4.33
C LYS A 4 -13.09 36.87 -3.74
N ARG A 5 -13.86 35.77 -3.79
CA ARG A 5 -13.32 34.42 -3.52
C ARG A 5 -12.25 34.16 -4.58
N LYS A 6 -11.00 34.05 -4.14
CA LYS A 6 -9.91 33.52 -4.97
C LYS A 6 -10.33 32.11 -5.39
N THR A 7 -10.58 31.91 -6.68
CA THR A 7 -10.70 30.57 -7.27
C THR A 7 -9.35 29.88 -7.14
N ARG A 8 -9.29 28.85 -6.29
CA ARG A 8 -8.14 27.96 -6.21
C ARG A 8 -8.07 27.18 -7.53
N THR A 9 -6.88 26.99 -8.06
CA THR A 9 -6.66 26.08 -9.19
C THR A 9 -6.97 24.64 -8.75
N PRO A 10 -7.34 23.72 -9.68
CA PRO A 10 -7.54 22.32 -9.34
C PRO A 10 -6.34 21.68 -8.60
N ALA A 11 -5.12 22.14 -8.92
CA ALA A 11 -3.89 21.73 -8.22
C ALA A 11 -3.79 22.25 -6.77
N GLU A 12 -4.42 23.37 -6.44
CA GLU A 12 -4.47 23.94 -5.09
C GLU A 12 -5.60 23.33 -4.23
N GLU A 13 -6.68 22.84 -4.83
CA GLU A 13 -7.73 22.09 -4.12
C GLU A 13 -7.29 20.67 -3.74
N LEU A 14 -6.41 20.07 -4.54
CA LEU A 14 -5.83 18.74 -4.29
C LEU A 14 -4.91 18.68 -3.05
N LYS A 15 -4.43 19.83 -2.55
CA LYS A 15 -3.42 19.89 -1.46
C LYS A 15 -3.96 19.83 -0.03
N GLU A 16 -5.25 20.05 0.21
CA GLU A 16 -5.77 20.28 1.58
C GLU A 16 -6.91 19.35 2.03
N GLY A 17 -7.36 18.43 1.19
CA GLY A 17 -8.38 17.46 1.62
C GLY A 17 -7.79 16.38 2.51
N LYS A 18 -8.33 16.22 3.72
CA LYS A 18 -8.14 15.03 4.55
C LYS A 18 -8.41 13.77 3.69
N PHE A 19 -7.48 12.82 3.66
CA PHE A 19 -7.69 11.54 2.97
C PHE A 19 -7.01 10.41 3.75
N ARG A 20 -7.49 9.20 3.51
CA ARG A 20 -6.86 7.99 4.05
C ARG A 20 -5.60 7.73 3.25
N ARG A 21 -4.46 7.68 3.90
CA ARG A 21 -3.22 7.27 3.23
C ARG A 21 -3.25 5.77 3.01
N LEU A 22 -2.59 5.32 1.95
CA LEU A 22 -2.48 3.90 1.62
C LEU A 22 -1.11 3.60 1.01
N CYS A 23 -0.49 2.51 1.44
CA CYS A 23 0.54 1.83 0.68
C CYS A 23 0.23 0.33 0.59
N ASN A 24 0.68 -0.30 -0.49
CA ASN A 24 0.63 -1.74 -0.64
C ASN A 24 1.99 -2.34 -0.31
N VAL A 25 1.97 -3.48 0.37
CA VAL A 25 3.14 -4.27 0.72
C VAL A 25 2.97 -5.64 0.09
N TYR A 26 3.75 -5.91 -0.95
CA TYR A 26 3.81 -7.21 -1.61
C TYR A 26 4.91 -8.04 -0.96
N MET A 27 4.55 -9.03 -0.15
CA MET A 27 5.51 -9.90 0.52
C MET A 27 5.68 -11.21 -0.25
N HIS A 28 6.91 -11.56 -0.59
CA HIS A 28 7.21 -12.82 -1.25
C HIS A 28 6.84 -13.98 -0.33
N ARG A 29 6.21 -15.02 -0.86
CA ARG A 29 5.70 -16.15 -0.05
C ARG A 29 6.82 -16.96 0.60
N GLU A 30 7.85 -17.29 -0.16
CA GLU A 30 8.93 -18.18 0.27
C GLU A 30 10.23 -17.48 0.76
N THR A 31 10.41 -16.18 0.52
CA THR A 31 11.67 -15.48 0.84
C THR A 31 11.40 -14.28 1.73
N SER A 32 12.41 -13.68 2.34
CA SER A 32 12.23 -12.47 3.15
C SER A 32 11.99 -11.21 2.32
N ARG A 33 11.93 -11.29 0.98
CA ARG A 33 11.76 -10.11 0.11
C ARG A 33 10.36 -9.52 0.15
N ALA A 34 10.27 -8.20 0.05
CA ALA A 34 9.03 -7.46 -0.12
C ALA A 34 9.19 -6.26 -1.06
N ILE A 35 8.09 -5.86 -1.71
CA ILE A 35 7.99 -4.63 -2.49
C ILE A 35 6.97 -3.73 -1.80
N VAL A 36 7.36 -2.51 -1.47
CA VAL A 36 6.48 -1.52 -0.84
C VAL A 36 6.20 -0.42 -1.85
N VAL A 37 4.92 -0.07 -2.02
CA VAL A 37 4.49 0.93 -3.01
C VAL A 37 3.48 1.90 -2.38
N PRO A 38 3.72 3.22 -2.36
CA PRO A 38 2.74 4.20 -1.96
C PRO A 38 1.63 4.28 -3.01
N MET A 39 0.44 4.71 -2.56
CA MET A 39 -0.67 4.93 -3.47
C MET A 39 -0.91 6.42 -3.73
N LEU A 40 -1.23 6.71 -4.98
CA LEU A 40 -1.78 7.97 -5.46
C LEU A 40 -3.31 7.91 -5.41
N TYR A 41 -3.95 8.94 -4.85
CA TYR A 41 -5.40 9.04 -4.72
C TYR A 41 -6.01 10.15 -5.59
N ASP A 42 -6.98 9.77 -6.43
CA ASP A 42 -7.83 10.69 -7.23
C ASP A 42 -9.24 10.11 -7.34
N GLY A 43 -9.94 9.99 -6.20
CA GLY A 43 -11.22 9.27 -6.10
C GLY A 43 -11.05 7.74 -6.02
N ILE A 44 -10.01 7.20 -6.63
CA ILE A 44 -9.55 5.81 -6.49
C ILE A 44 -8.05 5.76 -6.15
N TYR A 45 -7.58 4.63 -5.62
CA TYR A 45 -6.16 4.40 -5.36
C TYR A 45 -5.50 3.68 -6.54
N VAL A 46 -4.33 4.17 -6.92
CA VAL A 46 -3.42 3.48 -7.85
C VAL A 46 -2.01 3.51 -7.29
N GLU A 47 -1.20 2.53 -7.66
CA GLU A 47 0.23 2.54 -7.33
C GLU A 47 0.91 3.80 -7.90
N ASP A 48 1.70 4.46 -7.06
CA ASP A 48 2.49 5.63 -7.42
C ASP A 48 3.91 5.19 -7.83
N GLU A 49 4.27 5.48 -9.08
CA GLU A 49 5.57 5.14 -9.67
C GLU A 49 6.74 5.85 -8.98
N ALA A 50 6.49 6.95 -8.28
CA ALA A 50 7.53 7.81 -7.73
C ALA A 50 8.21 7.29 -6.44
N GLY A 51 7.77 6.16 -5.87
CA GLY A 51 8.22 5.77 -4.53
C GLY A 51 8.20 4.28 -4.25
N ILE A 52 8.71 3.44 -5.14
CA ILE A 52 8.72 1.98 -4.94
C ILE A 52 10.04 1.55 -4.27
N THR A 53 9.96 0.63 -3.31
CA THR A 53 11.14 0.03 -2.68
C THR A 53 11.06 -1.50 -2.68
N LEU A 54 12.10 -2.16 -3.19
CA LEU A 54 12.38 -3.58 -2.94
C LEU A 54 13.24 -3.68 -1.68
N CYS A 55 12.81 -4.49 -0.70
CA CYS A 55 13.46 -4.60 0.60
C CYS A 55 13.32 -6.00 1.20
N GLU A 56 13.93 -6.20 2.37
CA GLU A 56 13.75 -7.39 3.20
C GLU A 56 12.72 -7.11 4.32
N THR A 57 11.96 -8.14 4.68
CA THR A 57 10.97 -8.15 5.78
C THR A 57 11.61 -8.33 7.16
N THR A 58 12.92 -8.57 7.19
CA THR A 58 13.74 -8.74 8.38
C THR A 58 15.00 -7.88 8.26
N PRO A 59 15.37 -7.12 9.31
CA PRO A 59 14.74 -7.01 10.63
C PRO A 59 13.42 -6.22 10.61
N GLU A 60 12.51 -6.52 11.54
CA GLU A 60 11.14 -5.97 11.56
C GLU A 60 11.11 -4.44 11.71
N ILE A 61 12.07 -3.88 12.45
CA ILE A 61 12.20 -2.43 12.63
C ILE A 61 12.44 -1.73 11.29
N SER A 62 13.49 -2.14 10.56
CA SER A 62 13.84 -1.53 9.27
C SER A 62 12.74 -1.74 8.23
N PHE A 63 12.11 -2.91 8.22
CA PHE A 63 10.95 -3.16 7.36
C PHE A 63 9.79 -2.22 7.70
N GLY A 64 9.47 -2.07 8.98
CA GLY A 64 8.43 -1.15 9.45
C GLY A 64 8.72 0.32 9.12
N GLU A 65 9.98 0.76 9.17
CA GLU A 65 10.38 2.10 8.75
C GLU A 65 10.08 2.36 7.27
N ILE A 66 10.48 1.42 6.39
CA ILE A 66 10.20 1.50 4.96
C ILE A 66 8.69 1.60 4.72
N VAL A 67 7.89 0.73 5.34
CA VAL A 67 6.43 0.72 5.18
C VAL A 67 5.81 2.03 5.67
N ARG A 68 6.21 2.52 6.85
CA ARG A 68 5.74 3.80 7.40
C ARG A 68 6.05 4.95 6.44
N ASP A 69 7.24 4.96 5.86
CA ASP A 69 7.67 6.05 5.00
C ASP A 69 6.91 6.04 3.66
N HIS A 70 6.60 4.86 3.13
CA HIS A 70 5.74 4.73 1.94
C HIS A 70 4.28 5.06 2.25
N PHE A 71 3.78 4.67 3.42
CA PHE A 71 2.46 5.10 3.90
C PHE A 71 2.38 6.63 3.99
N LYS A 72 3.44 7.29 4.47
CA LYS A 72 3.58 8.76 4.49
C LYS A 72 3.80 9.36 3.09
N ALA A 73 4.33 8.61 2.14
CA ALA A 73 4.50 9.08 0.76
C ALA A 73 3.19 9.03 -0.06
N SER A 74 2.18 8.30 0.41
CA SER A 74 0.84 8.33 -0.18
C SER A 74 0.33 9.77 -0.29
N ARG A 75 -0.18 10.13 -1.47
CA ARG A 75 -0.54 11.50 -1.83
C ARG A 75 -1.77 11.57 -2.71
N ARG A 76 -2.36 12.75 -2.82
CA ARG A 76 -3.36 13.07 -3.85
C ARG A 76 -2.67 13.59 -5.10
N GLY A 77 -3.25 13.32 -6.26
CA GLY A 77 -2.82 13.90 -7.52
C GLY A 77 -3.55 13.28 -8.69
N LEU A 78 -3.62 14.02 -9.79
CA LEU A 78 -4.40 13.64 -10.96
C LEU A 78 -3.91 12.30 -11.54
N ILE A 79 -4.84 11.36 -11.71
CA ILE A 79 -4.53 10.08 -12.36
C ILE A 79 -5.05 10.10 -13.80
N SER A 80 -4.14 10.24 -14.76
CA SER A 80 -4.47 10.13 -16.18
C SER A 80 -4.55 8.67 -16.65
N GLY A 81 -5.43 8.37 -17.60
CA GLY A 81 -5.39 7.11 -18.35
C GLY A 81 -5.89 5.87 -17.60
N LEU A 82 -6.77 6.03 -16.61
CA LEU A 82 -7.30 4.92 -15.79
C LEU A 82 -7.86 3.76 -16.62
N GLY A 83 -8.60 4.05 -17.70
CA GLY A 83 -9.20 3.01 -18.55
C GLY A 83 -8.21 2.17 -19.35
N ALA A 84 -6.95 2.60 -19.47
CA ALA A 84 -5.92 1.90 -20.23
C ALA A 84 -4.93 1.12 -19.33
N ARG A 85 -4.97 1.33 -18.01
CA ARG A 85 -4.01 0.72 -17.08
C ARG A 85 -4.30 -0.78 -16.92
N LYS A 86 -3.31 -1.60 -17.29
CA LYS A 86 -3.34 -3.05 -17.10
C LYS A 86 -2.51 -3.42 -15.87
N LYS A 87 -2.73 -4.62 -15.32
CA LYS A 87 -1.88 -5.16 -14.24
C LYS A 87 -0.42 -5.29 -14.65
N THR A 88 -0.14 -5.47 -15.95
CA THR A 88 1.22 -5.47 -16.50
C THR A 88 1.93 -4.13 -16.36
N ASP A 89 1.17 -3.05 -16.13
CA ASP A 89 1.71 -1.71 -15.93
C ASP A 89 1.98 -1.41 -14.45
N TRP A 90 1.56 -2.29 -13.54
CA TRP A 90 1.70 -2.10 -12.10
C TRP A 90 3.18 -1.93 -11.72
N PRO A 91 3.52 -0.81 -11.07
CA PRO A 91 4.89 -0.54 -10.63
C PRO A 91 5.50 -1.66 -9.77
N ALA A 92 4.72 -2.29 -8.88
CA ALA A 92 5.15 -3.44 -8.10
C ALA A 92 5.50 -4.65 -8.99
N PHE A 93 4.65 -4.93 -9.99
CA PHE A 93 4.89 -6.01 -10.94
C PHE A 93 6.18 -5.78 -11.73
N LYS A 94 6.38 -4.57 -12.27
CA LYS A 94 7.61 -4.20 -12.99
C LYS A 94 8.85 -4.36 -12.10
N THR A 95 8.76 -3.92 -10.84
CA THR A 95 9.86 -4.01 -9.87
C THR A 95 10.19 -5.44 -9.49
N SER A 96 9.21 -6.35 -9.51
CA SER A 96 9.43 -7.76 -9.19
C SER A 96 10.35 -8.50 -10.17
N GLY A 97 10.47 -8.00 -11.41
CA GLY A 97 11.22 -8.64 -12.49
C GLY A 97 10.58 -9.95 -13.01
N LEU A 98 9.36 -10.27 -12.60
CA LEU A 98 8.66 -11.48 -13.03
C LEU A 98 8.08 -11.34 -14.44
N ARG A 99 7.97 -12.46 -15.15
CA ARG A 99 7.60 -12.48 -16.57
C ARG A 99 6.10 -12.34 -16.83
N SER A 100 5.27 -12.63 -15.83
CA SER A 100 3.82 -12.55 -15.96
C SER A 100 3.14 -12.14 -14.65
N VAL A 101 2.00 -11.46 -14.78
CA VAL A 101 1.18 -11.05 -13.63
C VAL A 101 0.72 -12.26 -12.82
N ALA A 102 0.36 -13.36 -13.49
CA ALA A 102 -0.03 -14.60 -12.82
C ALA A 102 1.11 -15.20 -11.97
N GLN A 103 2.36 -15.07 -12.42
CA GLN A 103 3.51 -15.46 -11.60
C GLN A 103 3.68 -14.54 -10.39
N PHE A 104 3.51 -13.23 -10.58
CA PHE A 104 3.58 -12.25 -9.49
C PHE A 104 2.53 -12.49 -8.41
N GLU A 105 1.26 -12.66 -8.79
CA GLU A 105 0.16 -12.95 -7.85
C GLU A 105 0.32 -14.31 -7.15
N ARG A 106 1.00 -15.27 -7.79
CA ARG A 106 1.35 -16.55 -7.18
C ARG A 106 2.54 -16.46 -6.23
N GLU A 107 3.49 -15.56 -6.45
CA GLU A 107 4.73 -15.47 -5.65
C GLU A 107 4.65 -14.46 -4.52
N TYR A 108 3.77 -13.47 -4.63
CA TYR A 108 3.60 -12.40 -3.64
C TYR A 108 2.19 -12.41 -3.03
N ILE A 109 2.12 -12.03 -1.76
CA ILE A 109 0.88 -11.71 -1.04
C ILE A 109 0.80 -10.19 -0.95
N CYS A 110 -0.32 -9.59 -1.33
CA CYS A 110 -0.54 -8.17 -1.08
C CYS A 110 -1.14 -7.97 0.32
N VAL A 111 -0.57 -7.02 1.07
CA VAL A 111 -1.17 -6.46 2.27
C VAL A 111 -1.31 -4.95 2.10
N SER A 112 -2.53 -4.45 2.14
CA SER A 112 -2.85 -3.02 2.13
C SER A 112 -2.64 -2.44 3.53
N VAL A 113 -1.84 -1.39 3.63
CA VAL A 113 -1.63 -0.60 4.85
C VAL A 113 -2.36 0.73 4.66
N MET A 114 -3.51 0.87 5.32
CA MET A 114 -4.42 1.98 5.08
C MET A 114 -4.78 2.69 6.39
N GLY A 115 -4.82 4.02 6.38
CA GLY A 115 -5.32 4.77 7.55
C GLY A 115 -6.75 4.35 7.88
N ALA A 116 -7.10 4.12 9.13
CA ALA A 116 -8.47 3.75 9.53
C ALA A 116 -9.47 4.88 9.26
N ASN A 117 -8.98 6.12 9.30
CA ASN A 117 -9.69 7.34 8.95
C ASN A 117 -8.70 8.34 8.35
N GLU A 118 -9.18 9.54 8.00
CA GLU A 118 -8.36 10.56 7.36
C GLU A 118 -7.35 11.23 8.31
N ALA A 119 -7.46 11.00 9.62
CA ALA A 119 -6.44 11.43 10.57
C ALA A 119 -5.21 10.53 10.53
N ASN A 120 -5.32 9.30 9.99
CA ASN A 120 -4.22 8.35 9.80
C ASN A 120 -3.43 8.02 11.09
N ILE A 121 -4.06 8.17 12.27
CA ILE A 121 -3.46 7.88 13.59
C ILE A 121 -3.43 6.36 13.85
N ILE A 122 -4.38 5.64 13.28
CA ILE A 122 -4.46 4.17 13.33
C ILE A 122 -4.40 3.68 11.89
N VAL A 123 -3.63 2.62 11.63
CA VAL A 123 -3.64 1.91 10.35
C VAL A 123 -4.35 0.57 10.49
N ARG A 124 -5.09 0.21 9.44
CA ARG A 124 -5.63 -1.11 9.18
C ARG A 124 -4.67 -1.79 8.21
N LEU A 125 -4.17 -2.96 8.58
CA LEU A 125 -3.45 -3.85 7.69
C LEU A 125 -4.44 -4.92 7.22
N GLU A 126 -4.57 -5.08 5.91
CA GLU A 126 -5.52 -6.02 5.31
C GLU A 126 -4.84 -6.85 4.24
N SER A 127 -4.92 -8.18 4.34
CA SER A 127 -4.45 -9.06 3.28
C SER A 127 -5.41 -9.11 2.09
N ASP A 128 -4.90 -9.55 0.94
CA ASP A 128 -5.73 -10.14 -0.09
C ASP A 128 -6.61 -11.28 0.47
N PRO A 129 -7.72 -11.63 -0.22
CA PRO A 129 -8.51 -12.78 0.15
C PRO A 129 -7.70 -14.08 0.04
N VAL A 130 -7.82 -14.95 1.04
CA VAL A 130 -7.43 -16.37 0.95
C VAL A 130 -8.61 -17.19 0.39
N GLN A 131 -8.51 -18.53 0.48
CA GLN A 131 -9.61 -19.43 0.10
C GLN A 131 -10.95 -19.00 0.73
N TRP A 132 -12.03 -19.22 -0.02
CA TRP A 132 -13.41 -18.84 0.36
C TRP A 132 -13.64 -17.34 0.62
N GLY A 133 -12.71 -16.48 0.21
CA GLY A 133 -12.85 -15.03 0.32
C GLY A 133 -12.53 -14.44 1.70
N LEU A 134 -11.95 -15.24 2.61
CA LEU A 134 -11.55 -14.76 3.93
C LEU A 134 -10.38 -13.78 3.85
N LYS A 135 -10.34 -12.77 4.71
CA LYS A 135 -9.24 -11.81 4.81
C LYS A 135 -8.71 -11.75 6.23
N ILE A 136 -7.41 -11.53 6.37
CA ILE A 136 -6.77 -11.26 7.65
C ILE A 136 -6.69 -9.75 7.80
N THR A 137 -7.16 -9.23 8.94
CA THR A 137 -7.11 -7.80 9.26
C THR A 137 -6.57 -7.61 10.67
N THR A 138 -5.68 -6.64 10.84
CA THR A 138 -5.21 -6.16 12.15
C THR A 138 -5.11 -4.64 12.14
N HIS A 139 -4.95 -4.06 13.33
CA HIS A 139 -4.85 -2.62 13.52
C HIS A 139 -3.62 -2.29 14.38
N CYS A 140 -2.88 -1.27 14.00
CA CYS A 140 -1.74 -0.79 14.78
C CYS A 140 -1.52 0.71 14.63
N ASN A 141 -0.65 1.26 15.48
CA ASN A 141 -0.18 2.63 15.37
C ASN A 141 0.95 2.68 14.31
N PRO A 142 0.84 3.48 13.23
CA PRO A 142 1.87 3.55 12.19
C PRO A 142 3.19 4.17 12.66
N LEU A 143 3.23 4.82 13.83
CA LEU A 143 4.46 5.37 14.40
C LEU A 143 5.32 4.30 15.09
N SER A 144 4.71 3.18 15.50
CA SER A 144 5.40 2.06 16.13
C SER A 144 5.97 1.13 15.07
N VAL A 145 7.11 1.49 14.48
CA VAL A 145 7.69 0.78 13.32
C VAL A 145 7.95 -0.70 13.58
N GLU A 146 8.42 -1.07 14.78
CA GLU A 146 8.60 -2.47 15.17
C GLU A 146 7.28 -3.24 15.12
N VAL A 147 6.21 -2.67 15.70
CA VAL A 147 4.87 -3.25 15.68
C VAL A 147 4.36 -3.38 14.25
N LEU A 148 4.55 -2.36 13.42
CA LEU A 148 4.12 -2.38 12.02
C LEU A 148 4.80 -3.51 11.23
N GLY A 149 6.12 -3.66 11.34
CA GLY A 149 6.86 -4.74 10.70
C GLY A 149 6.45 -6.12 11.24
N SER A 150 6.31 -6.25 12.56
CA SER A 150 5.91 -7.49 13.22
C SER A 150 4.50 -7.95 12.81
N GLU A 151 3.52 -7.03 12.78
CA GLU A 151 2.14 -7.33 12.39
C GLU A 151 2.03 -7.75 10.92
N LEU A 152 2.83 -7.15 10.02
CA LEU A 152 2.92 -7.59 8.62
C LEU A 152 3.46 -9.01 8.50
N ASN A 153 4.53 -9.33 9.24
CA ASN A 153 5.08 -10.69 9.26
C ASN A 153 4.09 -11.71 9.86
N LYS A 154 3.33 -11.33 10.89
CA LYS A 154 2.24 -12.15 11.43
C LYS A 154 1.16 -12.40 10.38
N ILE A 155 0.69 -11.37 9.68
CA ILE A 155 -0.29 -11.52 8.59
C ILE A 155 0.23 -12.50 7.55
N ARG A 156 1.46 -12.32 7.06
CA ARG A 156 2.08 -13.22 6.08
C ARG A 156 2.08 -14.68 6.58
N LYS A 157 2.53 -14.91 7.81
CA LYS A 157 2.57 -16.26 8.41
C LYS A 157 1.18 -16.89 8.48
N HIS A 158 0.17 -16.14 8.90
CA HIS A 158 -1.21 -16.64 8.98
C HIS A 158 -1.84 -16.86 7.60
N PHE A 159 -1.58 -15.97 6.64
CA PHE A 159 -2.03 -16.10 5.26
C PHE A 159 -1.53 -17.42 4.66
N LEU A 160 -0.22 -17.68 4.76
CA LEU A 160 0.40 -18.90 4.24
C LEU A 160 -0.11 -20.18 4.93
N LYS A 161 -0.53 -20.07 6.20
CA LYS A 161 -1.13 -21.19 6.93
C LYS A 161 -2.53 -21.51 6.40
N TRP A 162 -3.34 -20.49 6.12
CA TRP A 162 -4.74 -20.66 5.72
C TRP A 162 -4.93 -20.94 4.24
N GLU A 163 -3.99 -20.56 3.40
CA GLU A 163 -4.05 -20.90 1.97
C GLU A 163 -3.82 -22.42 1.73
N LYS A 164 -3.12 -23.10 2.64
CA LYS A 164 -2.83 -24.54 2.56
C LYS A 164 -3.87 -25.42 3.27
N ALA A 165 -4.77 -24.82 4.03
CA ALA A 165 -5.84 -25.51 4.77
C ALA A 165 -7.04 -25.77 3.84
#